data_AF-A0A2V3ZU25-F1
#
_entry.id   AF-A0A2V3ZU25-F1
#
_cell.length_a   1.000
_cell.length_b   1.000
_cell.length_c   1.000
_cell.angle_alpha   90.00
_cell.angle_beta   90.00
_cell.angle_gamma   90.00
#
_symmetry.space_group_name_H-M   'P 1'
#
loop_
_entity.id
_entity.type
_entity.pdbx_description
1 polymer ?
#
loop_
_entity_poly.entity_id
_entity_poly.type
_entity_poly.pdbx_seq_one_letter_code
_entity_poly.pdbx_strand_id
1 'polypeptide(L)'
;MITHKESQVQMMTKKRTFSPEFRLEAAQLVVDQGYTLKAACEAMGVGKSTMEYWVRRLRSERGGNTPKGDALTPEQREIQELRRKLRRTEEEKEILKKATALLMSDSLNNSR
;
A
#
# COMPACT_ATOMS: atom_id res chain seq x y z
N MET A 1 -32.77 3.45 31.03
CA MET A 1 -32.92 4.19 29.76
C MET A 1 -31.58 4.81 29.37
N ILE A 2 -30.70 4.02 28.74
CA ILE A 2 -29.43 4.51 28.17
C ILE A 2 -29.42 4.09 26.69
N THR A 3 -29.81 5.07 25.87
CA THR A 3 -29.35 5.43 24.52
C THR A 3 -29.26 4.36 23.42
N HIS A 4 -30.33 4.24 22.62
CA HIS A 4 -30.35 3.72 21.23
C HIS A 4 -29.36 4.42 20.26
N LYS A 5 -28.63 5.44 20.71
CA LYS A 5 -27.73 6.26 19.88
C LYS A 5 -26.31 5.67 19.77
N GLU A 6 -25.86 4.84 20.71
CA GLU A 6 -24.53 4.21 20.64
C GLU A 6 -24.49 3.04 19.64
N SER A 7 -25.58 2.27 19.54
CA SER A 7 -25.68 1.16 18.57
C SER A 7 -25.69 1.61 17.10
N GLN A 8 -26.08 2.86 16.83
CA GLN A 8 -26.02 3.45 15.48
C GLN A 8 -24.57 3.70 15.01
N VAL A 9 -23.63 3.93 15.93
CA VAL A 9 -22.21 4.19 15.59
C VAL A 9 -21.47 2.89 15.28
N GLN A 10 -21.88 1.75 15.87
CA GLN A 10 -21.25 0.45 15.58
C GLN A 10 -21.67 -0.14 14.22
N MET A 11 -22.83 0.29 13.66
CA MET A 11 -23.32 -0.08 12.33
C MET A 11 -22.70 0.74 11.19
N MET A 12 -21.60 1.47 11.44
CA MET A 12 -20.77 2.04 10.39
C MET A 12 -20.14 0.90 9.58
N THR A 13 -20.84 0.48 8.52
CA THR A 13 -20.52 -0.56 7.53
C THR A 13 -19.11 -1.14 7.67
N LYS A 14 -19.00 -2.35 8.21
CA LYS A 14 -17.75 -3.12 8.24
C LYS A 14 -17.23 -3.20 6.80
N LYS A 15 -16.18 -2.42 6.50
CA LYS A 15 -15.60 -2.37 5.15
C LYS A 15 -15.09 -3.76 4.81
N ARG A 16 -15.63 -4.36 3.75
CA ARG A 16 -15.14 -5.65 3.24
C ARG A 16 -13.68 -5.45 2.81
N THR A 17 -12.77 -6.16 3.47
CA THR A 17 -11.34 -6.18 3.11
C THR A 17 -11.11 -7.34 2.15
N PHE A 18 -10.62 -7.02 0.96
CA PHE A 18 -10.26 -8.02 -0.05
C PHE A 18 -8.76 -8.27 -0.03
N SER A 19 -8.34 -9.51 -0.24
CA SER A 19 -6.91 -9.83 -0.39
C SER A 19 -6.36 -9.15 -1.64
N PRO A 20 -5.10 -8.72 -1.63
CA PRO A 20 -4.49 -8.08 -2.80
C PRO A 20 -4.53 -8.96 -4.07
N GLU A 21 -4.45 -10.28 -3.94
CA GLU A 21 -4.57 -11.28 -5.02
C GLU A 21 -5.96 -11.24 -5.65
N PHE A 22 -7.00 -11.23 -4.81
CA PHE A 22 -8.39 -11.14 -5.27
C PHE A 22 -8.64 -9.83 -6.03
N ARG A 23 -8.09 -8.71 -5.53
CA ARG A 23 -8.22 -7.41 -6.20
C ARG A 23 -7.55 -7.42 -7.58
N LEU A 24 -6.40 -8.08 -7.68
CA LEU A 24 -5.65 -8.23 -8.94
C LEU A 24 -6.47 -9.05 -9.94
N GLU A 25 -6.91 -10.25 -9.55
CA GLU A 25 -7.71 -11.13 -10.40
C GLU A 25 -8.99 -10.44 -10.91
N ALA A 26 -9.72 -9.77 -10.02
CA ALA A 26 -10.92 -9.02 -10.38
C ALA A 26 -10.64 -7.92 -11.43
N ALA A 27 -9.52 -7.20 -11.29
CA ALA A 27 -9.13 -6.18 -12.26
C ALA A 27 -8.66 -6.78 -13.60
N GLN A 28 -8.03 -7.96 -13.58
CA GLN A 28 -7.59 -8.66 -14.79
C GLN A 28 -8.75 -9.12 -15.67
N LEU A 29 -9.91 -9.47 -15.09
CA LEU A 29 -11.12 -9.77 -15.87
C LEU A 29 -11.44 -8.64 -16.87
N VAL A 30 -11.34 -7.39 -16.43
CA VAL A 30 -11.65 -6.22 -17.26
C VAL A 30 -10.47 -5.82 -18.15
N VAL A 31 -9.25 -5.85 -17.63
CA VAL A 31 -8.06 -5.36 -18.35
C VAL A 31 -7.56 -6.36 -19.38
N ASP A 32 -7.54 -7.66 -19.05
CA ASP A 32 -6.93 -8.71 -19.86
C ASP A 32 -7.97 -9.53 -20.61
N GLN A 33 -9.07 -9.88 -19.93
CA GLN A 33 -10.08 -10.80 -20.49
C GLN A 33 -11.22 -10.07 -21.21
N GLY A 34 -11.19 -8.73 -21.24
CA GLY A 34 -12.14 -7.92 -21.99
C GLY A 34 -13.56 -7.89 -21.42
N TYR A 35 -13.75 -8.31 -20.16
CA TYR A 35 -15.08 -8.26 -19.53
C TYR A 35 -15.54 -6.80 -19.42
N THR A 36 -16.83 -6.58 -19.63
CA THR A 36 -17.43 -5.30 -19.26
C THR A 36 -17.34 -5.12 -17.75
N LEU A 37 -17.25 -3.87 -17.31
CA LEU A 37 -17.12 -3.56 -15.89
C LEU A 37 -18.32 -4.09 -15.08
N LYS A 38 -19.51 -4.07 -15.67
CA LYS A 38 -20.74 -4.63 -15.09
C LYS A 38 -20.62 -6.15 -14.91
N ALA A 39 -20.24 -6.88 -15.96
CA ALA A 39 -20.09 -8.33 -15.89
C ALA A 39 -19.04 -8.77 -14.86
N ALA A 40 -17.90 -8.05 -14.79
CA ALA A 40 -16.88 -8.32 -13.79
C ALA A 40 -17.37 -8.06 -12.35
N CYS A 41 -18.17 -7.00 -12.14
CA CYS A 41 -18.77 -6.71 -10.83
C CYS A 41 -19.73 -7.83 -10.39
N GLU A 42 -20.58 -8.30 -11.31
CA GLU A 42 -21.52 -9.40 -11.05
C GLU A 42 -20.79 -10.71 -10.76
N ALA A 43 -19.77 -11.05 -11.56
CA ALA A 43 -18.97 -12.26 -11.38
C ALA A 43 -18.22 -12.29 -10.04
N MET A 44 -17.63 -11.16 -9.63
CA MET A 44 -16.80 -11.09 -8.42
C MET A 44 -17.58 -10.65 -7.17
N GLY A 45 -18.84 -10.24 -7.31
CA GLY A 45 -19.66 -9.73 -6.20
C GLY A 45 -19.11 -8.43 -5.59
N VAL A 46 -18.53 -7.57 -6.42
CA VAL A 46 -17.85 -6.32 -6.01
C VAL A 46 -18.61 -5.11 -6.54
N GLY A 47 -18.68 -4.04 -5.75
CA GLY A 47 -19.32 -2.79 -6.17
C GLY A 47 -18.57 -2.08 -7.30
N LYS A 48 -19.32 -1.43 -8.19
CA LYS A 48 -18.81 -0.74 -9.40
C LYS A 48 -17.62 0.18 -9.13
N SER A 49 -17.73 1.09 -8.16
CA SER A 49 -16.66 2.05 -7.85
C SER A 49 -15.38 1.38 -7.35
N THR A 50 -15.51 0.28 -6.62
CA THR A 50 -14.37 -0.52 -6.14
C THR A 50 -13.67 -1.22 -7.31
N MET A 51 -14.45 -1.81 -8.22
CA MET A 51 -13.92 -2.44 -9.43
C MET A 51 -13.20 -1.41 -10.33
N GLU A 52 -13.83 -0.25 -10.58
CA GLU A 52 -13.22 0.85 -11.34
C GLU A 52 -11.89 1.31 -10.74
N TYR A 53 -11.84 1.42 -9.41
CA TYR A 53 -10.62 1.77 -8.70
C TYR A 53 -9.51 0.74 -8.93
N TRP A 54 -9.79 -0.56 -8.82
CA TRP A 54 -8.80 -1.61 -9.05
C TRP A 54 -8.34 -1.67 -10.51
N VAL A 55 -9.25 -1.52 -11.47
CA VAL A 55 -8.93 -1.48 -12.90
C VAL A 55 -8.01 -0.31 -13.21
N ARG A 56 -8.35 0.91 -12.74
CA ARG A 56 -7.49 2.09 -12.91
C ARG A 56 -6.12 1.89 -12.29
N ARG A 57 -6.08 1.29 -11.10
CA ARG A 57 -4.83 1.01 -10.40
C ARG A 57 -3.95 0.02 -11.16
N LEU A 58 -4.53 -1.09 -11.64
CA LEU A 58 -3.82 -2.09 -12.43
C LEU A 58 -3.25 -1.49 -13.73
N ARG A 59 -4.03 -0.66 -14.43
CA ARG A 59 -3.54 0.06 -15.63
C ARG A 59 -2.37 0.99 -15.30
N SER A 60 -2.45 1.70 -14.18
CA SER A 60 -1.38 2.59 -13.73
C SER A 60 -0.10 1.81 -13.36
N GLU A 61 -0.22 0.70 -12.63
CA GLU A 61 0.92 -0.14 -12.24
C GLU A 61 1.62 -0.75 -13.45
N ARG A 62 0.86 -1.20 -14.46
CA ARG A 62 1.42 -1.68 -15.74
C ARG A 62 2.06 -0.58 -16.58
N GLY A 63 1.64 0.66 -16.38
CA GLY A 63 2.32 1.84 -16.91
C GLY A 63 3.60 2.22 -16.17
N GLY A 64 4.08 1.38 -15.23
CA GLY A 64 5.30 1.60 -14.46
C GLY A 64 5.13 2.48 -13.22
N ASN A 65 3.91 2.93 -12.90
CA ASN A 65 3.68 3.80 -11.75
C ASN A 65 3.49 2.97 -10.47
N THR A 66 4.51 2.96 -9.61
CA THR A 66 4.42 2.40 -8.26
C THR A 66 3.44 3.21 -7.40
N PRO A 67 2.37 2.60 -6.86
CA PRO A 67 1.43 3.32 -6.01
C PRO A 67 2.06 3.67 -4.66
N LYS A 68 1.52 4.69 -3.99
CA LYS A 68 1.95 5.07 -2.62
C LYS A 68 1.39 4.16 -1.53
N GLY A 69 0.30 3.43 -1.80
CA GLY A 69 -0.27 2.41 -0.90
C GLY A 69 -0.23 1.02 -1.52
N ASP A 70 -1.00 0.07 -0.96
CA ASP A 70 -0.97 -1.36 -1.34
C ASP A 70 -0.92 -1.63 -2.85
N ALA A 71 0.22 -2.06 -3.36
CA ALA A 71 0.35 -2.44 -4.76
C ALA A 71 -0.52 -3.68 -5.09
N LEU A 72 -1.15 -3.66 -6.26
CA LEU A 72 -1.98 -4.76 -6.74
C LEU A 72 -1.11 -5.89 -7.31
N THR A 73 -0.14 -5.53 -8.14
CA THR A 73 0.79 -6.46 -8.79
C THR A 73 1.89 -6.90 -7.82
N PRO A 74 2.32 -8.16 -7.87
CA PRO A 74 3.38 -8.67 -7.00
C PRO A 74 4.70 -7.92 -7.22
N GLU A 75 5.03 -7.60 -8.47
CA GLU A 75 6.21 -6.81 -8.83
C GLU A 75 6.23 -5.44 -8.12
N GLN A 76 5.12 -4.70 -8.15
CA GLN A 76 5.06 -3.40 -7.49
C GLN A 76 5.09 -3.51 -5.96
N ARG A 77 4.62 -4.62 -5.38
CA ARG A 77 4.78 -4.88 -3.94
C ARG A 77 6.25 -5.10 -3.59
N GLU A 78 6.95 -5.88 -4.39
CA GLU A 78 8.38 -6.13 -4.21
C GLU A 78 9.18 -4.83 -4.32
N ILE A 79 8.89 -3.99 -5.33
CA ILE A 79 9.50 -2.66 -5.47
C ILE A 79 9.29 -1.82 -4.21
N GLN A 80 8.09 -1.82 -3.62
CA GLN A 80 7.82 -1.09 -2.38
C GLN A 80 8.60 -1.65 -1.20
N GLU A 81 8.70 -2.98 -1.08
CA GLU A 81 9.45 -3.62 -0.01
C GLU A 81 10.95 -3.31 -0.11
N LEU A 82 11.51 -3.40 -1.32
CA LEU A 82 12.91 -3.08 -1.59
C LEU A 82 13.21 -1.61 -1.30
N ARG A 83 12.35 -0.67 -1.72
CA ARG A 83 12.48 0.75 -1.38
C ARG A 83 12.44 0.98 0.13
N ARG A 84 11.60 0.24 0.86
CA ARG A 84 11.52 0.34 2.33
C ARG A 84 12.80 -0.17 2.99
N LYS A 85 13.34 -1.29 2.50
CA LYS A 85 14.61 -1.86 2.98
C LYS A 85 15.78 -0.90 2.73
N LEU A 86 15.90 -0.37 1.51
CA LEU A 86 16.92 0.62 1.16
C LEU A 86 16.87 1.84 2.08
N ARG A 87 15.68 2.44 2.25
CA ARG A 87 15.51 3.61 3.12
C ARG A 87 15.98 3.34 4.55
N ARG A 88 15.60 2.18 5.10
CA ARG A 88 16.03 1.76 6.44
C ARG A 88 17.54 1.64 6.53
N THR A 89 18.17 0.97 5.56
CA THR A 89 19.63 0.82 5.52
C THR A 89 20.35 2.16 5.38
N GLU A 90 19.81 3.08 4.58
CA GLU A 90 20.35 4.44 4.44
C GLU A 90 20.24 5.22 5.76
N GLU A 91 19.09 5.14 6.44
CA GLU A 91 18.88 5.74 7.77
C GLU A 91 19.88 5.19 8.80
N GLU A 92 20.06 3.87 8.85
CA GLU A 92 21.01 3.20 9.75
C GLU A 92 22.47 3.64 9.47
N LYS A 93 22.86 3.74 8.20
CA LYS A 93 24.18 4.26 7.80
C LYS A 93 24.38 5.71 8.21
N GLU A 94 23.37 6.56 8.02
CA GLU A 94 23.45 7.98 8.41
C GLU A 94 23.55 8.16 9.92
N ILE A 95 22.80 7.36 10.70
CA ILE A 95 22.93 7.35 12.17
C ILE A 95 24.35 6.97 12.57
N LEU A 96 24.90 5.91 11.98
CA LEU A 96 26.25 5.45 12.28
C LEU A 96 27.31 6.52 11.97
N LYS A 97 27.25 7.14 10.78
CA LYS A 97 28.16 8.23 10.41
C LYS A 97 28.10 9.39 11.39
N LYS A 98 26.89 9.80 11.80
CA LYS A 98 26.70 10.88 12.78
C LYS A 98 27.28 10.52 14.14
N ALA A 99 27.04 9.30 14.62
CA ALA A 99 27.62 8.82 15.88
C ALA A 99 29.15 8.81 15.84
N THR A 100 29.75 8.31 14.76
CA THR A 100 31.20 8.31 14.58
C THR A 100 31.78 9.73 14.56
N ALA A 101 31.15 10.66 13.84
CA ALA A 101 31.59 12.06 13.78
C ALA A 101 31.53 12.73 15.16
N LEU A 102 30.48 12.46 15.94
CA LEU A 102 30.35 12.97 17.31
C LEU A 102 31.46 12.43 18.21
N LEU A 103 31.72 11.12 18.19
CA LEU A 103 32.78 10.50 18.98
C LEU A 103 34.19 11.03 18.64
N MET A 104 34.48 11.25 17.36
CA MET A 104 35.74 11.85 16.92
C MET A 104 35.88 13.32 17.35
N SER A 105 34.77 14.06 17.38
CA SER A 105 34.78 15.46 17.83
C SER A 105 35.01 15.56 19.33
N ASP A 106 34.43 14.63 20.10
CA ASP A 106 34.55 14.60 21.56
C ASP A 106 35.97 14.23 22.02
N SER A 107 36.63 13.28 21.33
CA SER A 107 38.02 12.90 21.64
C SER A 107 39.02 14.02 21.36
N LEU A 108 38.81 14.81 20.31
CA LEU A 108 39.61 15.99 19.98
C LEU A 108 39.42 17.13 21.00
N ASN A 109 38.22 17.26 21.56
CA ASN A 109 37.90 18.32 22.51
C ASN A 109 38.40 18.01 23.93
N ASN A 110 38.46 16.72 24.32
CA ASN A 110 38.98 16.26 25.61
C ASN A 110 40.52 16.14 25.67
N SER A 111 41.22 16.34 24.54
CA SER A 111 42.69 16.29 24.44
C SER A 111 43.34 17.68 24.40
N ARG A 112 42.58 18.75 24.67
CA ARG A 112 43.04 20.14 24.79
C ARG A 112 42.98 20.62 26.23
#